data_AF-A0A8D2IBC2-F1
#
_entry.id   AF-A0A8D2IBC2-F1
#
_cell.length_a   1.000
_cell.length_b   1.000
_cell.length_c   1.000
_cell.angle_alpha   90.00
_cell.angle_beta   90.00
_cell.angle_gamma   90.00
#
_symmetry.space_group_name_H-M   'P 1'
#
loop_
_entity.id
_entity.type
_entity.pdbx_description
1 polymer ?
#
loop_
_entity_poly.entity_id
_entity_poly.type
_entity_poly.pdbx_seq_one_letter_code
_entity_poly.pdbx_strand_id
1 'polypeptide(L)'
;MDTPPLSGSDSDSDSDDSLVTDRELQDAFSRGLLKPGLNVVLEGPKKTVNDVNGLKQCLAEFKRDLEWVERLDVTLGPVPEISDPQPTPQNKDQKAVNPEDDFQREMSFYRQAQAAVLAVLPRLHQLKVPTKRPTDYFAEMAKSDQQMQKIRQKLQTKQAAMEKSEKAKQLRALRKYGKKVQTEVLQKRQQEKKHMMNAIKKYQKGFSDKLDFLEGDQKSVPQGTKAAAKAQQMKKG
;
A
#
# COMPACT_ATOMS: atom_id res chain seq x y z
N MET A 1 -56.38 -6.75 42.22
CA MET A 1 -56.14 -6.70 43.67
C MET A 1 -55.24 -7.85 44.10
N ASP A 2 -53.94 -7.65 44.35
CA ASP A 2 -52.88 -7.07 43.51
C ASP A 2 -51.52 -7.44 44.14
N THR A 3 -50.44 -7.42 43.35
CA THR A 3 -49.03 -7.72 43.73
C THR A 3 -48.36 -6.49 44.38
N PRO A 4 -47.01 -6.40 44.67
CA PRO A 4 -45.85 -7.32 44.51
C PRO A 4 -45.01 -7.40 45.83
N PRO A 5 -43.65 -7.55 45.91
CA PRO A 5 -42.58 -7.95 44.97
C PRO A 5 -41.68 -9.10 45.53
N LEU A 6 -40.36 -9.14 45.27
CA LEU A 6 -39.68 -9.82 44.13
C LEU A 6 -38.14 -9.85 44.38
N SER A 7 -37.42 -10.93 44.01
CA SER A 7 -35.94 -11.11 44.07
C SER A 7 -35.35 -11.30 45.48
N GLY A 8 -34.26 -12.03 45.75
CA GLY A 8 -33.29 -12.84 44.95
C GLY A 8 -32.41 -13.66 45.93
N SER A 9 -31.30 -14.33 45.59
CA SER A 9 -30.58 -14.60 44.33
C SER A 9 -29.61 -15.80 44.55
N ASP A 10 -28.89 -16.27 43.51
CA ASP A 10 -28.06 -17.50 43.53
C ASP A 10 -26.72 -17.48 44.31
N SER A 11 -26.12 -18.67 44.43
CA SER A 11 -24.88 -19.01 45.13
C SER A 11 -23.65 -19.05 44.21
N ASP A 12 -22.57 -18.38 44.62
CA ASP A 12 -21.14 -18.63 44.33
C ASP A 12 -20.38 -17.89 45.46
N SER A 13 -19.80 -18.51 46.49
CA SER A 13 -18.74 -19.52 46.54
C SER A 13 -17.40 -19.07 45.93
N ASP A 14 -16.35 -19.21 46.75
CA ASP A 14 -14.93 -19.26 46.38
C ASP A 14 -14.18 -17.93 46.11
N SER A 15 -14.00 -17.16 47.18
CA SER A 15 -12.77 -16.37 47.41
C SER A 15 -12.34 -16.50 48.88
N ASP A 16 -12.13 -17.75 49.32
CA ASP A 16 -11.82 -18.13 50.72
C ASP A 16 -10.35 -17.84 51.10
N ASP A 17 -10.04 -16.56 51.34
CA ASP A 17 -8.87 -16.13 52.12
C ASP A 17 -9.11 -14.73 52.73
N SER A 18 -8.41 -14.41 53.83
CA SER A 18 -8.26 -13.10 54.47
C SER A 18 -9.41 -12.47 55.29
N LEU A 19 -10.55 -13.16 55.51
CA LEU A 19 -11.57 -12.72 56.49
C LEU A 19 -11.53 -13.53 57.80
N VAL A 20 -10.40 -13.51 58.50
CA VAL A 20 -10.36 -13.89 59.93
C VAL A 20 -11.27 -12.93 60.69
N THR A 21 -12.27 -13.44 61.40
CA THR A 21 -13.26 -12.58 62.07
C THR A 21 -12.57 -11.79 63.19
N ASP A 22 -12.89 -10.50 63.35
CA ASP A 22 -12.37 -9.67 64.46
C ASP A 22 -12.60 -10.33 65.85
N ARG A 23 -13.72 -11.05 65.98
CA ARG A 23 -14.05 -11.89 67.13
C ARG A 23 -13.02 -12.99 67.41
N GLU A 24 -12.48 -13.64 66.38
CA GLU A 24 -11.50 -14.73 66.50
C GLU A 24 -10.11 -14.20 66.88
N LEU A 25 -9.73 -13.02 66.38
CA LEU A 25 -8.55 -12.30 66.83
C LEU A 25 -8.66 -11.92 68.32
N GLN A 26 -9.83 -11.47 68.75
CA GLN A 26 -10.11 -11.11 70.15
C GLN A 26 -10.13 -12.34 71.08
N ASP A 27 -10.61 -13.50 70.59
CA ASP A 27 -10.51 -14.79 71.29
C ASP A 27 -9.06 -15.28 71.37
N ALA A 28 -8.26 -15.17 70.29
CA ALA A 28 -6.84 -15.55 70.29
C ALA A 28 -5.98 -14.64 71.19
N PHE A 29 -6.33 -13.36 71.30
CA PHE A 29 -5.70 -12.40 72.22
C PHE A 29 -6.04 -12.71 73.68
N SER A 30 -7.31 -12.94 74.01
CA SER A 30 -7.73 -13.28 75.38
C SER A 30 -7.25 -14.66 75.84
N ARG A 31 -7.03 -15.61 74.92
CA ARG A 31 -6.32 -16.88 75.17
C ARG A 31 -4.79 -16.71 75.31
N GLY A 32 -4.23 -15.50 75.17
CA GLY A 32 -2.81 -15.19 75.35
C GLY A 32 -1.89 -15.66 74.22
N LEU A 33 -2.44 -16.14 73.10
CA LEU A 33 -1.70 -16.59 71.92
C LEU A 33 -1.16 -15.40 71.12
N LEU A 34 -1.95 -14.34 71.02
CA LEU A 34 -1.53 -13.04 70.50
C LEU A 34 -1.16 -12.12 71.67
N LYS A 35 -0.04 -11.40 71.56
CA LYS A 35 0.43 -10.44 72.57
C LYS A 35 0.63 -9.06 71.93
N PRO A 36 0.39 -7.95 72.65
CA PRO A 36 0.71 -6.61 72.15
C PRO A 36 2.18 -6.53 71.71
N GLY A 37 2.43 -6.17 70.47
CA GLY A 37 3.77 -6.07 69.89
C GLY A 37 4.36 -7.38 69.33
N LEU A 38 3.63 -8.50 69.34
CA LEU A 38 4.04 -9.75 68.67
C LEU A 38 3.67 -9.77 67.17
N ASN A 39 3.11 -8.67 66.65
CA ASN A 39 2.72 -8.50 65.26
C ASN A 39 3.94 -8.18 64.39
N VAL A 40 4.62 -9.21 63.86
CA VAL A 40 5.58 -9.02 62.77
C VAL A 40 4.79 -8.62 61.52
N VAL A 41 5.03 -7.41 61.00
CA VAL A 41 4.57 -7.02 59.67
C VAL A 41 5.37 -7.84 58.66
N LEU A 42 4.79 -8.93 58.18
CA LEU A 42 5.33 -9.67 57.04
C LEU A 42 5.22 -8.76 55.81
N GLU A 43 6.36 -8.35 55.26
CA GLU A 43 6.38 -7.75 53.92
C GLU A 43 5.75 -8.75 52.95
N GLY A 44 4.59 -8.40 52.39
CA GLY A 44 3.92 -9.22 51.38
C GLY A 44 4.86 -9.51 50.21
N PRO A 45 4.70 -10.66 49.51
CA PRO A 45 5.61 -11.10 48.47
C PRO A 45 5.86 -9.97 47.46
N LYS A 46 7.13 -9.58 47.30
CA LYS A 46 7.54 -8.39 46.55
C LYS A 46 7.00 -8.47 45.12
N LYS A 47 6.10 -7.54 44.77
CA LYS A 47 5.41 -7.51 43.46
C LYS A 47 6.45 -7.59 42.35
N THR A 48 6.44 -8.71 41.62
CA THR A 48 7.36 -8.95 40.51
C THR A 48 7.04 -8.00 39.37
N VAL A 49 8.08 -7.39 38.77
CA VAL A 49 7.94 -6.41 37.67
C VAL A 49 7.20 -7.00 36.45
N ASN A 50 7.20 -8.33 36.31
CA ASN A 50 6.43 -9.07 35.30
C ASN A 50 5.68 -10.23 35.97
N ASP A 51 4.54 -9.95 36.61
CA ASP A 51 3.62 -10.99 37.10
C ASP A 51 2.78 -11.57 35.95
N VAL A 52 3.30 -12.66 35.37
CA VAL A 52 2.66 -13.41 34.28
C VAL A 52 1.36 -14.13 34.75
N ASN A 53 1.15 -14.32 36.05
CA ASN A 53 -0.05 -14.98 36.56
C ASN A 53 -1.18 -13.97 36.81
N GLY A 54 -0.89 -12.84 37.45
CA GLY A 54 -1.83 -11.71 37.53
C GLY A 54 -2.29 -11.24 36.16
N LEU A 55 -1.39 -11.15 35.18
CA LEU A 55 -1.75 -10.82 33.78
C LEU A 55 -2.71 -11.84 33.14
N LYS A 56 -2.61 -13.14 33.46
CA LYS A 56 -3.56 -14.16 32.99
C LYS A 56 -4.92 -14.06 33.71
N GLN A 57 -4.91 -13.73 35.00
CA GLN A 57 -6.14 -13.54 35.78
C GLN A 57 -6.96 -12.36 35.24
N CYS A 58 -6.33 -11.19 35.05
CA CYS A 58 -6.99 -10.04 34.43
C CYS A 58 -7.41 -10.32 32.97
N LEU A 59 -6.65 -11.12 32.21
CA LEU A 59 -7.08 -11.56 30.88
C LEU A 59 -8.34 -12.43 30.96
N ALA A 60 -8.43 -13.35 31.92
CA ALA A 60 -9.63 -14.18 32.12
C ALA A 60 -10.86 -13.34 32.52
N GLU A 61 -10.66 -12.34 33.38
CA GLU A 61 -11.70 -11.39 33.80
C GLU A 61 -12.24 -10.56 32.62
N PHE A 62 -11.35 -10.04 31.75
CA PHE A 62 -11.76 -9.24 30.59
C PHE A 62 -12.22 -10.06 29.38
N LYS A 63 -11.84 -11.34 29.25
CA LYS A 63 -12.14 -12.17 28.07
C LYS A 63 -13.60 -12.65 28.07
N ARG A 64 -14.47 -11.84 27.46
CA ARG A 64 -15.82 -12.28 27.07
C ARG A 64 -15.75 -13.34 25.98
N ASP A 65 -16.43 -14.48 26.18
CA ASP A 65 -16.60 -15.48 25.13
C ASP A 65 -17.83 -15.07 24.28
N LEU A 66 -17.56 -14.50 23.11
CA LEU A 66 -18.55 -13.99 22.15
C LEU A 66 -18.31 -14.61 20.78
N GLU A 67 -19.38 -14.78 20.01
CA GLU A 67 -19.29 -15.24 18.63
C GLU A 67 -18.38 -14.31 17.82
N TRP A 68 -17.57 -14.89 16.92
CA TRP A 68 -16.63 -14.12 16.11
C TRP A 68 -17.31 -13.02 15.27
N VAL A 69 -18.60 -13.18 14.96
CA VAL A 69 -19.41 -12.19 14.22
C VAL A 69 -19.62 -10.89 15.00
N GLU A 70 -19.66 -10.95 16.34
CA GLU A 70 -19.82 -9.77 17.20
C GLU A 70 -18.48 -9.05 17.44
N ARG A 71 -17.38 -9.80 17.39
CA ARG A 71 -16.03 -9.28 17.64
C ARG A 71 -15.35 -8.72 16.39
N LEU A 72 -15.56 -9.38 15.24
CA LEU A 72 -14.93 -9.11 13.93
C LEU A 72 -13.39 -9.01 13.98
N ASP A 73 -12.75 -9.63 14.97
CA ASP A 73 -11.31 -9.57 15.20
C ASP A 73 -10.52 -10.44 14.23
N VAL A 74 -9.34 -9.96 13.82
CA VAL A 74 -8.47 -10.69 12.89
C VAL A 74 -7.02 -10.57 13.34
N THR A 75 -6.43 -11.69 13.73
CA THR A 75 -5.00 -11.81 13.99
C THR A 75 -4.34 -12.57 12.83
N LEU A 76 -3.53 -11.86 12.05
CA LEU A 76 -2.68 -12.44 11.01
C LEU A 76 -1.20 -12.26 11.38
N GLY A 77 -0.39 -13.28 11.07
CA GLY A 77 1.06 -13.16 11.09
C GLY A 77 1.58 -12.18 10.03
N PRO A 78 2.90 -11.89 10.03
CA PRO A 78 3.50 -10.98 9.06
C PRO A 78 3.28 -11.48 7.63
N VAL A 79 2.68 -10.63 6.79
CA VAL A 79 2.48 -10.91 5.37
C VAL A 79 3.84 -10.80 4.66
N PRO A 80 4.26 -11.79 3.85
CA PRO A 80 5.52 -11.70 3.11
C PRO A 80 5.55 -10.49 2.17
N GLU A 81 6.64 -9.74 2.20
CA GLU A 81 6.93 -8.73 1.19
C GLU A 81 7.12 -9.42 -0.17
N ILE A 82 6.12 -9.28 -1.05
CA ILE A 82 6.30 -9.50 -2.49
C ILE A 82 7.10 -8.29 -3.00
N SER A 83 8.42 -8.44 -3.00
CA SER A 83 9.35 -7.54 -3.68
C SER A 83 9.46 -7.93 -5.15
N ASP A 84 9.47 -6.93 -6.03
CA ASP A 84 9.90 -7.10 -7.41
C ASP A 84 11.36 -7.62 -7.46
N PRO A 85 11.77 -8.37 -8.49
CA PRO A 85 13.08 -9.02 -8.55
C PRO A 85 14.24 -8.03 -8.75
N GLN A 86 14.62 -7.34 -7.68
CA GLN A 86 15.85 -6.55 -7.54
C GLN A 86 16.79 -7.24 -6.54
N PRO A 87 17.99 -7.69 -6.99
CA PRO A 87 18.93 -8.39 -6.12
C PRO A 87 19.77 -7.40 -5.30
N THR A 88 19.31 -7.01 -4.12
CA THR A 88 20.15 -6.36 -3.11
C THR A 88 20.98 -7.40 -2.33
N PRO A 89 22.25 -7.10 -1.97
CA PRO A 89 23.18 -8.10 -1.43
C PRO A 89 22.81 -8.61 -0.04
N GLN A 90 23.39 -9.75 0.31
CA GLN A 90 23.06 -10.52 1.52
C GLN A 90 23.51 -9.82 2.81
N ASN A 91 22.61 -9.75 3.79
CA ASN A 91 22.96 -9.69 5.22
C ASN A 91 21.91 -10.48 6.01
N LYS A 92 22.34 -11.26 7.01
CA LYS A 92 21.52 -12.33 7.61
C LYS A 92 20.54 -11.87 8.70
N ASP A 93 19.71 -10.87 8.41
CA ASP A 93 18.53 -10.50 9.21
C ASP A 93 17.37 -9.94 8.33
N GLN A 94 17.31 -10.38 7.07
CA GLN A 94 16.39 -9.90 6.01
C GLN A 94 14.91 -10.32 6.20
N LYS A 95 14.30 -10.01 7.35
CA LYS A 95 12.86 -10.12 7.60
C LYS A 95 12.23 -8.91 8.30
N ALA A 96 13.02 -7.97 8.81
CA ALA A 96 12.51 -6.71 9.33
C ALA A 96 12.31 -5.70 8.20
N VAL A 97 11.11 -5.12 8.11
CA VAL A 97 10.88 -3.88 7.36
C VAL A 97 11.70 -2.77 8.03
N ASN A 98 12.38 -1.92 7.25
CA ASN A 98 13.13 -0.80 7.82
C ASN A 98 12.16 0.19 8.51
N PRO A 99 12.20 0.37 9.84
CA PRO A 99 11.22 1.20 10.54
C PRO A 99 11.33 2.69 10.17
N GLU A 100 12.48 3.14 9.67
CA GLU A 100 12.74 4.53 9.26
C GLU A 100 12.26 4.85 7.83
N ASP A 101 11.96 3.85 7.00
CA ASP A 101 11.42 4.06 5.65
C ASP A 101 9.89 4.07 5.70
N ASP A 102 9.32 5.28 5.73
CA ASP A 102 7.87 5.52 5.76
C ASP A 102 7.14 4.86 4.58
N PHE A 103 7.73 4.79 3.38
CA PHE A 103 7.08 4.18 2.22
C PHE A 103 7.03 2.65 2.33
N GLN A 104 8.10 2.01 2.83
CA GLN A 104 8.08 0.56 3.10
C GLN A 104 7.13 0.23 4.25
N ARG A 105 7.14 1.04 5.31
CA ARG A 105 6.28 0.91 6.49
C ARG A 105 4.80 0.99 6.14
N GLU A 106 4.37 2.05 5.45
CA GLU A 106 2.98 2.22 5.00
C GLU A 106 2.56 1.14 3.99
N MET A 107 3.46 0.68 3.11
CA MET A 107 3.19 -0.46 2.22
C MET A 107 2.94 -1.76 3.00
N SER A 108 3.73 -2.01 4.05
CA SER A 108 3.56 -3.20 4.91
C SER A 108 2.21 -3.17 5.66
N PHE A 109 1.82 -2.02 6.20
CA PHE A 109 0.51 -1.83 6.84
C PHE A 109 -0.65 -2.02 5.84
N TYR A 110 -0.54 -1.46 4.65
CA TYR A 110 -1.52 -1.65 3.58
C TYR A 110 -1.67 -3.13 3.20
N ARG A 111 -0.55 -3.85 3.02
CA ARG A 111 -0.52 -5.29 2.70
C ARG A 111 -1.14 -6.14 3.82
N GLN A 112 -0.85 -5.84 5.09
CA GLN A 112 -1.43 -6.58 6.22
C GLN A 112 -2.93 -6.30 6.37
N ALA A 113 -3.39 -5.06 6.20
CA ALA A 113 -4.81 -4.71 6.19
C ALA A 113 -5.57 -5.38 5.02
N GLN A 114 -4.97 -5.40 3.82
CA GLN A 114 -5.53 -6.09 2.66
C GLN A 114 -5.68 -7.61 2.90
N ALA A 115 -4.66 -8.25 3.48
CA ALA A 115 -4.72 -9.67 3.83
C ALA A 115 -5.81 -9.96 4.87
N ALA A 116 -5.98 -9.11 5.89
CA ALA A 116 -7.03 -9.24 6.90
C ALA A 116 -8.43 -9.18 6.26
N VAL A 117 -8.68 -8.20 5.39
CA VAL A 117 -9.95 -8.08 4.65
C VAL A 117 -10.21 -9.31 3.77
N LEU A 118 -9.19 -9.83 3.06
CA LEU A 118 -9.32 -11.02 2.23
C LEU A 118 -9.58 -12.31 3.04
N ALA A 119 -9.08 -12.40 4.27
CA ALA A 119 -9.38 -13.51 5.18
C ALA A 119 -10.78 -13.42 5.81
N VAL A 120 -11.31 -12.21 6.00
CA VAL A 120 -12.63 -11.93 6.60
C VAL A 120 -13.78 -12.14 5.61
N LEU A 121 -13.65 -11.65 4.37
CA LEU A 121 -14.74 -11.61 3.41
C LEU A 121 -15.41 -12.99 3.19
N PRO A 122 -14.67 -14.11 3.02
CA PRO A 122 -15.29 -15.43 2.87
C PRO A 122 -16.09 -15.87 4.10
N ARG A 123 -15.63 -15.55 5.31
CA ARG A 123 -16.33 -15.89 6.57
C ARG A 123 -17.65 -15.13 6.68
N LEU A 124 -17.64 -13.83 6.40
CA LEU A 124 -18.87 -13.02 6.38
C LEU A 124 -19.86 -13.48 5.30
N HIS A 125 -19.36 -13.95 4.15
CA HIS A 125 -20.23 -14.50 3.08
C HIS A 125 -20.84 -15.86 3.44
N GLN A 126 -20.11 -16.73 4.16
CA GLN A 126 -20.67 -17.96 4.74
C GLN A 126 -21.80 -17.66 5.73
N LEU A 127 -21.64 -16.62 6.54
CA LEU A 127 -22.63 -16.08 7.48
C LEU A 127 -23.75 -15.25 6.80
N LYS A 128 -23.73 -15.13 5.46
CA LYS A 128 -24.69 -14.35 4.64
C LYS A 128 -24.74 -12.85 4.96
N VAL A 129 -23.71 -12.29 5.61
CA VAL A 129 -23.62 -10.87 5.96
C VAL A 129 -23.26 -10.03 4.72
N PRO A 130 -24.03 -8.97 4.38
CA PRO A 130 -23.75 -8.13 3.20
C PRO A 130 -22.55 -7.20 3.44
N THR A 131 -21.41 -7.49 2.78
CA THR A 131 -20.14 -6.77 3.03
C THR A 131 -19.89 -5.54 2.16
N LYS A 132 -20.78 -5.21 1.22
CA LYS A 132 -20.67 -4.04 0.33
C LYS A 132 -21.77 -3.02 0.65
N ARG A 133 -21.39 -1.77 0.93
CA ARG A 133 -22.35 -0.65 1.05
C ARG A 133 -23.10 -0.46 -0.30
N PRO A 134 -24.43 -0.49 -0.33
CA PRO A 134 -25.20 -0.13 -1.53
C PRO A 134 -25.00 1.34 -1.90
N THR A 135 -24.98 1.65 -3.20
CA THR A 135 -24.83 3.03 -3.70
C THR A 135 -26.01 3.94 -3.34
N ASP A 136 -27.18 3.34 -3.13
CA ASP A 136 -28.44 4.02 -2.80
C ASP A 136 -28.68 4.14 -1.27
N TYR A 137 -27.76 3.63 -0.45
CA TYR A 137 -27.86 3.70 1.01
C TYR A 137 -27.22 4.97 1.55
N PHE A 138 -28.00 6.05 1.64
CA PHE A 138 -27.59 7.35 2.16
C PHE A 138 -27.72 7.42 3.69
N ALA A 139 -26.62 7.13 4.39
CA ALA A 139 -26.45 7.33 5.82
C ALA A 139 -25.29 8.31 6.09
N GLU A 140 -25.16 8.79 7.32
CA GLU A 140 -24.05 9.66 7.71
C GLU A 140 -22.70 8.96 7.52
N MET A 141 -21.72 9.72 7.01
CA MET A 141 -20.37 9.25 6.71
C MET A 141 -19.37 10.03 7.56
N ALA A 142 -18.29 9.37 8.01
CA ALA A 142 -17.27 9.95 8.90
C ALA A 142 -16.51 11.20 8.35
N LYS A 143 -16.83 11.67 7.13
CA LYS A 143 -16.37 12.93 6.53
C LYS A 143 -17.52 13.52 5.71
N SER A 144 -17.80 14.81 5.89
CA SER A 144 -18.92 15.47 5.19
C SER A 144 -18.64 15.66 3.69
N ASP A 145 -19.70 15.70 2.88
CA ASP A 145 -19.57 15.90 1.43
C ASP A 145 -18.88 17.22 1.06
N GLN A 146 -19.07 18.28 1.85
CA GLN A 146 -18.35 19.54 1.68
C GLN A 146 -16.84 19.38 1.86
N GLN A 147 -16.39 18.55 2.81
CA GLN A 147 -14.99 18.22 2.99
C GLN A 147 -14.47 17.38 1.82
N MET A 148 -15.24 16.38 1.39
CA MET A 148 -14.89 15.54 0.23
C MET A 148 -14.90 16.29 -1.11
N GLN A 149 -15.71 17.35 -1.25
CA GLN A 149 -15.68 18.24 -2.41
C GLN A 149 -14.40 19.09 -2.42
N LYS A 150 -14.01 19.67 -1.28
CA LYS A 150 -12.74 20.40 -1.12
C LYS A 150 -11.52 19.51 -1.39
N ILE A 151 -11.56 18.24 -1.00
CA ILE A 151 -10.52 17.24 -1.31
C ILE A 151 -10.47 16.94 -2.82
N ARG A 152 -11.62 16.67 -3.46
CA ARG A 152 -11.72 16.45 -4.91
C ARG A 152 -11.18 17.62 -5.74
N GLN A 153 -11.53 18.86 -5.37
CA GLN A 153 -11.01 20.09 -6.00
C GLN A 153 -9.49 20.21 -5.89
N LYS A 154 -8.90 19.93 -4.71
CA LYS A 154 -7.44 19.93 -4.51
C LYS A 154 -6.74 18.87 -5.37
N LEU A 155 -7.32 17.67 -5.51
CA LEU A 155 -6.77 16.61 -6.37
C LEU A 155 -6.80 17.00 -7.85
N GLN A 156 -7.94 17.49 -8.35
CA GLN A 156 -8.09 17.99 -9.72
C GLN A 156 -7.10 19.13 -10.03
N THR A 157 -6.90 20.04 -9.08
CA THR A 157 -5.95 21.16 -9.21
C THR A 157 -4.51 20.68 -9.32
N LYS A 158 -4.10 19.68 -8.50
CA LYS A 158 -2.77 19.04 -8.61
C LYS A 158 -2.57 18.35 -9.96
N GLN A 159 -3.55 17.59 -10.44
CA GLN A 159 -3.48 16.91 -11.72
C GLN A 159 -3.38 17.91 -12.90
N ALA A 160 -4.24 18.93 -12.92
CA ALA A 160 -4.19 19.97 -13.96
C ALA A 160 -2.85 20.75 -13.96
N ALA A 161 -2.25 20.98 -12.79
CA ALA A 161 -0.93 21.59 -12.68
C ALA A 161 0.20 20.67 -13.21
N MET A 162 0.13 19.37 -12.93
CA MET A 162 1.06 18.36 -13.46
C MET A 162 0.97 18.28 -14.99
N GLU A 163 -0.23 18.08 -15.55
CA GLU A 163 -0.46 18.05 -16.99
C GLU A 163 0.01 19.34 -17.68
N LYS A 164 -0.24 20.51 -17.08
CA LYS A 164 0.20 21.81 -17.61
C LYS A 164 1.73 21.92 -17.64
N SER A 165 2.42 21.37 -16.63
CA SER A 165 3.88 21.30 -16.59
C SER A 165 4.44 20.40 -17.69
N GLU A 166 3.84 19.22 -17.89
CA GLU A 166 4.23 18.26 -18.94
C GLU A 166 3.96 18.80 -20.35
N LYS A 167 2.77 19.34 -20.61
CA LYS A 167 2.42 20.02 -21.87
C LYS A 167 3.39 21.18 -22.13
N ALA A 168 3.79 21.94 -21.10
CA ALA A 168 4.82 22.98 -21.23
C ALA A 168 6.26 22.44 -21.43
N LYS A 169 6.58 21.23 -20.96
CA LYS A 169 7.85 20.52 -21.23
C LYS A 169 7.89 20.04 -22.68
N GLN A 170 6.81 19.43 -23.16
CA GLN A 170 6.63 18.99 -24.55
C GLN A 170 6.69 20.16 -25.55
N LEU A 171 5.96 21.26 -25.28
CA LEU A 171 6.02 22.47 -26.11
C LEU A 171 7.43 23.10 -26.16
N ARG A 172 8.19 23.06 -25.06
CA ARG A 172 9.60 23.50 -25.04
C ARG A 172 10.50 22.57 -25.86
N ALA A 173 10.30 21.25 -25.81
CA ALA A 173 11.02 20.29 -26.63
C ALA A 173 10.71 20.48 -28.13
N LEU A 174 9.44 20.60 -28.51
CA LEU A 174 8.99 20.86 -29.89
C LEU A 174 9.58 22.17 -30.44
N ARG A 175 9.56 23.26 -29.66
CA ARG A 175 10.20 24.54 -30.06
C ARG A 175 11.72 24.41 -30.23
N LYS A 176 12.40 23.62 -29.39
CA LYS A 176 13.85 23.36 -29.51
C LYS A 176 14.17 22.51 -30.75
N TYR A 177 13.35 21.51 -31.05
CA TYR A 177 13.49 20.67 -32.25
C TYR A 177 13.19 21.46 -33.54
N GLY A 178 12.09 22.21 -33.60
CA GLY A 178 11.73 23.04 -34.75
C GLY A 178 12.82 24.05 -35.14
N LYS A 179 13.49 24.68 -34.16
CA LYS A 179 14.66 25.53 -34.44
C LYS A 179 15.83 24.76 -35.04
N LYS A 180 16.14 23.54 -34.55
CA LYS A 180 17.18 22.68 -35.15
C LYS A 180 16.85 22.33 -36.60
N VAL A 181 15.63 21.85 -36.85
CA VAL A 181 15.16 21.48 -38.20
C VAL A 181 15.24 22.67 -39.16
N GLN A 182 14.86 23.89 -38.72
CA GLN A 182 15.00 25.09 -39.54
C GLN A 182 16.47 25.38 -39.90
N THR A 183 17.40 25.28 -38.95
CA THR A 183 18.84 25.45 -39.24
C THR A 183 19.41 24.35 -40.12
N GLU A 184 18.99 23.11 -39.92
CA GLU A 184 19.45 21.93 -40.66
C GLU A 184 18.96 21.94 -42.11
N VAL A 185 17.67 22.25 -42.34
CA VAL A 185 17.11 22.43 -43.69
C VAL A 185 17.77 23.60 -44.43
N LEU A 186 18.09 24.70 -43.73
CA LEU A 186 18.80 25.82 -44.35
C LEU A 186 20.25 25.45 -44.71
N GLN A 187 20.96 24.73 -43.83
CA GLN A 187 22.30 24.23 -44.12
C GLN A 187 22.30 23.22 -45.27
N LYS A 188 21.37 22.26 -45.29
CA LYS A 188 21.21 21.28 -46.38
C LYS A 188 20.97 21.97 -47.72
N ARG A 189 20.04 22.93 -47.78
CA ARG A 189 19.79 23.76 -48.99
C ARG A 189 21.03 24.53 -49.46
N GLN A 190 21.83 25.05 -48.53
CA GLN A 190 23.09 25.72 -48.88
C GLN A 190 24.17 24.73 -49.37
N GLN A 191 24.24 23.53 -48.80
CA GLN A 191 25.12 22.46 -49.27
C GLN A 191 24.70 21.99 -50.66
N GLU A 192 23.43 21.64 -50.86
CA GLU A 192 22.83 21.27 -52.16
C GLU A 192 23.14 22.33 -53.23
N LYS A 193 22.90 23.62 -52.94
CA LYS A 193 23.25 24.71 -53.86
C LYS A 193 24.76 24.82 -54.13
N LYS A 194 25.62 24.59 -53.14
CA LYS A 194 27.08 24.57 -53.33
C LYS A 194 27.53 23.39 -54.18
N HIS A 195 26.98 22.19 -53.95
CA HIS A 195 27.25 21.00 -54.76
C HIS A 195 26.80 21.21 -56.22
N MET A 196 25.59 21.71 -56.44
CA MET A 196 25.05 22.07 -57.75
C MET A 196 25.92 23.08 -58.49
N MET A 197 26.28 24.20 -57.85
CA MET A 197 27.16 25.22 -58.45
C MET A 197 28.57 24.69 -58.75
N ASN A 198 29.07 23.74 -57.96
CA ASN A 198 30.36 23.08 -58.21
C ASN A 198 30.27 22.03 -59.34
N ALA A 199 29.14 21.34 -59.49
CA ALA A 199 28.90 20.43 -60.61
C ALA A 199 28.84 21.20 -61.94
N ILE A 200 28.07 22.30 -61.98
CA ILE A 200 28.02 23.21 -63.14
C ILE A 200 29.42 23.73 -63.52
N LYS A 201 30.23 24.15 -62.54
CA LYS A 201 31.61 24.59 -62.77
C LYS A 201 32.56 23.49 -63.24
N LYS A 202 32.31 22.22 -62.91
CA LYS A 202 33.08 21.07 -63.44
C LYS A 202 32.69 20.76 -64.88
N TYR A 203 31.38 20.77 -65.17
CA TYR A 203 30.83 20.59 -66.51
C TYR A 203 31.33 21.68 -67.48
N GLN A 204 31.23 22.96 -67.08
CA GLN A 204 31.78 24.10 -67.85
C GLN A 204 33.29 24.04 -68.10
N LYS A 205 34.04 23.23 -67.34
CA LYS A 205 35.48 23.02 -67.52
C LYS A 205 35.82 21.71 -68.24
N GLY A 206 34.84 20.98 -68.77
CA GLY A 206 35.04 19.72 -69.49
C GLY A 206 35.47 18.52 -68.63
N PHE A 207 35.40 18.63 -67.29
CA PHE A 207 35.80 17.54 -66.37
C PHE A 207 34.68 16.52 -66.10
N SER A 208 33.50 16.68 -66.71
CA SER A 208 32.36 15.79 -66.55
C SER A 208 31.44 15.94 -67.76
N ASP A 209 31.25 14.87 -68.52
CA ASP A 209 30.46 14.85 -69.75
C ASP A 209 28.98 14.47 -69.51
N LYS A 210 28.67 13.95 -68.31
CA LYS A 210 27.31 13.53 -67.91
C LYS A 210 26.63 14.56 -67.03
N LEU A 211 25.31 14.68 -67.18
CA LEU A 211 24.44 15.64 -66.50
C LEU A 211 23.78 15.08 -65.22
N ASP A 212 24.39 14.09 -64.56
CA ASP A 212 23.92 13.41 -63.34
C ASP A 212 23.43 14.35 -62.21
N PHE A 213 23.82 15.63 -62.21
CA PHE A 213 23.33 16.61 -61.22
C PHE A 213 21.87 17.07 -61.46
N LEU A 214 21.28 16.84 -62.64
CA LEU A 214 19.87 17.14 -62.92
C LEU A 214 18.92 16.04 -62.44
N GLU A 215 19.38 14.79 -62.28
CA GLU A 215 18.59 13.68 -61.73
C GLU A 215 18.52 13.75 -60.19
N GLY A 216 17.87 14.81 -59.69
CA GLY A 216 17.85 15.16 -58.27
C GLY A 216 17.23 14.09 -57.35
N ASP A 217 18.09 13.28 -56.72
CA ASP A 217 17.78 12.19 -55.76
C ASP A 217 16.62 11.26 -56.20
N GLN A 218 16.47 11.03 -57.52
CA GLN A 218 15.71 9.89 -58.03
C GLN A 218 16.48 8.61 -57.71
N LYS A 219 16.31 8.13 -56.48
CA LYS A 219 16.74 6.78 -56.10
C LYS A 219 16.04 5.78 -57.00
N SER A 220 16.80 5.21 -57.91
CA SER A 220 16.40 4.04 -58.69
C SER A 220 15.92 2.97 -57.73
N VAL A 221 14.60 2.73 -57.71
CA VAL A 221 13.99 1.71 -56.86
C VAL A 221 14.58 0.36 -57.29
N PRO A 222 15.32 -0.34 -56.43
CA PRO A 222 15.98 -1.57 -56.84
C PRO A 222 14.93 -2.64 -57.13
N GLN A 223 14.70 -2.94 -58.41
CA GLN A 223 13.86 -4.04 -58.86
C GLN A 223 14.56 -5.39 -58.56
N GLY A 224 14.59 -5.76 -57.29
CA GLY A 224 15.15 -7.02 -56.79
C GLY A 224 14.11 -7.83 -56.02
N THR A 225 13.98 -9.12 -56.35
CA THR A 225 13.36 -10.16 -55.51
C THR A 225 11.83 -10.12 -55.27
N LYS A 226 11.01 -9.77 -56.27
CA LYS A 226 9.62 -10.30 -56.36
C LYS A 226 9.62 -11.80 -56.74
N ALA A 227 10.23 -12.64 -55.91
CA ALA A 227 10.43 -14.08 -56.16
C ALA A 227 10.18 -15.00 -54.96
N ALA A 228 9.99 -14.46 -53.74
CA ALA A 228 9.92 -15.25 -52.50
C ALA A 228 8.50 -15.49 -51.93
N ALA A 229 7.45 -14.95 -52.56
CA ALA A 229 6.12 -14.82 -51.93
C ALA A 229 5.05 -15.81 -52.43
N LYS A 230 5.41 -16.93 -53.09
CA LYS A 230 4.43 -17.87 -53.70
C LYS A 230 4.62 -19.35 -53.35
N ALA A 231 5.49 -19.68 -52.39
CA ALA A 231 5.87 -21.06 -52.06
C ALA A 231 5.24 -21.62 -50.75
N GLN A 232 4.48 -20.81 -49.99
CA GLN A 232 4.01 -21.17 -48.64
C GLN A 232 2.48 -21.32 -48.50
N GLN A 233 1.74 -21.41 -49.61
CA GLN A 233 0.27 -21.51 -49.59
C GLN A 233 -0.28 -22.80 -50.24
N MET A 234 0.52 -23.87 -50.29
CA MET A 234 0.10 -25.21 -50.74
C MET A 234 0.66 -26.33 -49.86
N LYS A 235 0.41 -26.30 -48.54
CA LYS A 235 0.57 -27.47 -47.65
C LYS A 235 -0.26 -27.40 -46.36
N LYS A 236 -1.58 -27.49 -46.52
CA LYS A 236 -2.54 -27.94 -45.48
C LYS A 236 -3.85 -28.38 -46.15
N GLY A 237 -3.79 -29.55 -46.76
CA GLY A 237 -4.87 -30.54 -46.68
C GLY A 237 -4.48 -31.54 -45.62
#